data_AF-A0A959VRK4-F1
#
_entry.id   AF-A0A959VRK4-F1
#
_cell.length_a   1.000
_cell.length_b   1.000
_cell.length_c   1.000
_cell.angle_alpha   90.00
_cell.angle_beta   90.00
_cell.angle_gamma   90.00
#
_symmetry.space_group_name_H-M   'P 1'
#
loop_
_entity.id
_entity.type
_entity.pdbx_description
1 polymer ?
#
loop_
_entity_poly.entity_id
_entity_poly.type
_entity_poly.pdbx_seq_one_letter_code
_entity_poly.pdbx_strand_id
1 'polypeptide(L)'
;YGNSQGGIAGGALTAVATDFTRSVLYVPGMNYSTLLTRSTDFSDYALILYPNYSVELERPSMFALMQTMWDRGEPNGYANNMTSNPLPNTPAHKVMIEMAYGDHQVANVATEVEARTIGAPLRVGAGGLDSGVVDSDRHPDGLIEPFYGHDTLGDLAGDAKNGNAFFVWDIGAQRDEGGVLYGTDPAPLTNTPPTTGESNTPLGTTSGIDPHDTVIRSSPVIRQQIADFIKTDGVVTNPCGIDPCYAAGWHGWP
;
A
#
# COMPACT_ATOMS: atom_id res chain seq x y z
N TYR A 1 -13.47 -6.47 -2.29
CA TYR A 1 -12.04 -6.51 -2.65
C TYR A 1 -11.83 -5.54 -3.78
N GLY A 2 -10.80 -4.69 -3.69
CA GLY A 2 -10.36 -3.81 -4.76
C GLY A 2 -8.84 -3.85 -4.87
N ASN A 3 -8.32 -3.99 -6.09
CA ASN A 3 -6.90 -3.90 -6.43
C ASN A 3 -6.60 -2.53 -7.05
N SER A 4 -5.51 -1.87 -6.66
CA SER A 4 -5.01 -0.66 -7.33
C SER A 4 -6.03 0.47 -7.32
N GLN A 5 -6.38 1.04 -8.48
CA GLN A 5 -7.48 1.97 -8.66
C GLN A 5 -8.81 1.48 -8.05
N GLY A 6 -9.06 0.16 -8.08
CA GLY A 6 -10.20 -0.46 -7.41
C GLY A 6 -10.07 -0.49 -5.89
N GLY A 7 -8.85 -0.54 -5.34
CA GLY A 7 -8.56 -0.32 -3.92
C GLY A 7 -8.81 1.12 -3.51
N ILE A 8 -8.30 2.08 -4.30
CA ILE A 8 -8.52 3.52 -4.10
C ILE A 8 -10.02 3.85 -4.14
N ALA A 9 -10.70 3.62 -5.27
CA ALA A 9 -12.14 3.86 -5.36
C ALA A 9 -12.94 2.98 -4.37
N GLY A 10 -12.41 1.80 -4.04
CA GLY A 10 -12.96 0.87 -3.07
C GLY A 10 -12.96 1.40 -1.64
N GLY A 11 -12.01 2.25 -1.26
CA GLY A 11 -12.02 2.90 0.05
C GLY A 11 -13.19 3.90 0.16
N ALA A 12 -13.40 4.75 -0.87
CA ALA A 12 -14.57 5.63 -0.92
C ALA A 12 -15.89 4.85 -0.89
N LEU A 13 -15.99 3.77 -1.68
CA LEU A 13 -17.16 2.88 -1.68
C LEU A 13 -17.38 2.25 -0.30
N THR A 14 -16.34 1.76 0.36
CA THR A 14 -16.42 1.15 1.70
C THR A 14 -17.03 2.14 2.68
N ALA A 15 -16.59 3.39 2.69
CA ALA A 15 -17.09 4.38 3.66
C ALA A 15 -18.58 4.74 3.51
N VAL A 16 -19.19 4.47 2.35
CA VAL A 16 -20.62 4.75 2.10
C VAL A 16 -21.48 3.48 1.98
N ALA A 17 -20.86 2.30 2.05
CA ALA A 17 -21.55 1.04 1.86
C ALA A 17 -22.47 0.71 3.03
N THR A 18 -23.65 0.15 2.72
CA THR A 18 -24.64 -0.26 3.74
C THR A 18 -24.95 -1.75 3.70
N ASP A 19 -24.47 -2.43 2.67
CA ASP A 19 -24.75 -3.82 2.32
C ASP A 19 -23.61 -4.79 2.66
N PHE A 20 -22.40 -4.27 2.92
CA PHE A 20 -21.28 -5.04 3.45
C PHE A 20 -20.62 -4.33 4.62
N THR A 21 -19.91 -5.10 5.45
CA THR A 21 -19.17 -4.57 6.61
C THR A 21 -17.69 -4.91 6.58
N ARG A 22 -17.23 -5.58 5.51
CA ARG A 22 -15.85 -6.02 5.33
C ARG A 22 -15.35 -5.69 3.93
N SER A 23 -14.18 -5.09 3.85
CA SER A 23 -13.51 -4.83 2.59
C SER A 23 -12.02 -5.12 2.68
N VAL A 24 -11.45 -5.50 1.55
CA VAL A 24 -10.01 -5.62 1.39
C VAL A 24 -9.58 -4.66 0.30
N LEU A 25 -8.65 -3.78 0.63
CA LEU A 25 -8.07 -2.79 -0.24
C LEU A 25 -6.61 -3.21 -0.48
N TYR A 26 -6.35 -3.81 -1.64
CA TYR A 26 -5.02 -4.27 -2.03
C TYR A 26 -4.34 -3.22 -2.90
N VAL A 27 -3.10 -2.91 -2.56
CA VAL A 27 -2.28 -1.79 -3.06
C VAL A 27 -3.09 -0.49 -3.25
N PRO A 28 -3.85 -0.04 -2.22
CA PRO A 28 -4.65 1.17 -2.31
C PRO A 28 -3.80 2.39 -1.96
N GLY A 29 -4.41 3.56 -2.08
CA GLY A 29 -3.88 4.81 -1.57
C GLY A 29 -5.01 5.83 -1.50
N MET A 30 -4.76 6.91 -0.80
CA MET A 30 -5.60 8.11 -0.86
C MET A 30 -4.80 9.26 -1.43
N ASN A 31 -5.35 10.48 -1.39
CA ASN A 31 -4.64 11.72 -1.65
C ASN A 31 -3.86 11.75 -2.98
N TYR A 32 -4.57 11.65 -4.11
CA TYR A 32 -3.95 11.72 -5.45
C TYR A 32 -2.97 12.88 -5.64
N SER A 33 -3.22 14.02 -5.01
CA SER A 33 -2.31 15.17 -4.99
C SER A 33 -0.89 14.87 -4.49
N THR A 34 -0.71 13.83 -3.67
CA THR A 34 0.60 13.33 -3.19
C THR A 34 1.05 12.10 -3.98
N LEU A 35 0.12 11.20 -4.31
CA LEU A 35 0.40 9.93 -4.99
C LEU A 35 0.89 10.14 -6.43
N LEU A 36 0.19 10.97 -7.22
CA LEU A 36 0.35 11.02 -8.68
C LEU A 36 1.80 11.35 -9.08
N THR A 37 2.41 12.37 -8.49
CA THR A 37 3.79 12.75 -8.85
C THR A 37 4.86 11.73 -8.42
N ARG A 38 4.47 10.68 -7.69
CA ARG A 38 5.31 9.55 -7.27
C ARG A 38 4.92 8.24 -7.95
N SER A 39 4.01 8.28 -8.91
CA SER A 39 3.52 7.11 -9.65
C SER A 39 4.12 7.06 -11.04
N THR A 40 4.55 5.88 -11.46
CA THR A 40 4.96 5.63 -12.84
C THR A 40 3.82 5.86 -13.83
N ASP A 41 2.56 5.57 -13.44
CA ASP A 41 1.35 5.78 -14.26
C ASP A 41 1.08 7.25 -14.55
N PHE A 42 1.60 8.17 -13.72
CA PHE A 42 1.45 9.59 -13.96
C PHE A 42 2.31 10.10 -15.12
N SER A 43 3.30 9.32 -15.57
CA SER A 43 4.27 9.75 -16.59
C SER A 43 3.60 10.24 -17.87
N ASP A 44 2.54 9.57 -18.33
CA ASP A 44 1.81 9.97 -19.53
C ASP A 44 1.02 11.26 -19.34
N TYR A 45 0.40 11.45 -18.16
CA TYR A 45 -0.33 12.67 -17.84
C TYR A 45 0.63 13.86 -17.66
N ALA A 46 1.83 13.61 -17.11
CA ALA A 46 2.87 14.61 -16.94
C ALA A 46 3.29 15.23 -18.28
N LEU A 47 3.31 14.46 -19.37
CA LEU A 47 3.62 14.95 -20.73
C LEU A 47 2.66 16.04 -21.21
N ILE A 48 1.43 16.06 -20.71
CA ILE A 48 0.44 17.08 -21.03
C ILE A 48 0.46 18.18 -19.96
N LEU A 49 0.50 17.80 -18.69
CA LEU A 49 0.31 18.71 -17.57
C LEU A 49 1.54 19.60 -17.33
N TYR A 50 2.75 19.05 -17.34
CA TYR A 50 3.97 19.81 -17.03
C TYR A 50 4.34 20.90 -18.05
N PRO A 51 4.14 20.71 -19.38
CA PRO A 51 4.34 21.80 -20.33
C PRO A 51 3.36 22.97 -20.18
N ASN A 52 2.14 22.71 -19.73
CA ASN A 52 1.12 23.73 -19.51
C ASN A 52 1.27 24.43 -18.15
N TYR A 53 1.93 23.79 -17.18
CA TYR A 53 2.24 24.31 -15.85
C TYR A 53 3.76 24.19 -15.60
N SER A 54 4.53 25.02 -16.29
CA SER A 54 6.00 24.93 -16.32
C SER A 54 6.68 25.36 -15.02
N VAL A 55 6.01 26.16 -14.18
CA VAL A 55 6.53 26.59 -12.88
C VAL A 55 6.30 25.48 -11.88
N GLU A 56 7.34 24.72 -11.53
CA GLU A 56 7.22 23.55 -10.66
C GLU A 56 6.64 23.87 -9.29
N LEU A 57 6.95 25.07 -8.76
CA LEU A 57 6.46 25.54 -7.46
C LEU A 57 4.93 25.75 -7.42
N GLU A 58 4.28 25.94 -8.57
CA GLU A 58 2.83 26.12 -8.66
C GLU A 58 2.07 24.79 -8.74
N ARG A 59 2.74 23.71 -9.16
CA ARG A 59 2.11 22.40 -9.38
C ARG A 59 1.47 21.82 -8.10
N PRO A 60 2.10 21.88 -6.91
CA PRO A 60 1.47 21.40 -5.68
C PRO A 60 0.13 22.10 -5.39
N SER A 61 0.06 23.42 -5.59
CA SER A 61 -1.19 24.18 -5.40
C SER A 61 -2.27 23.76 -6.40
N MET A 62 -1.89 23.52 -7.65
CA MET A 62 -2.82 23.00 -8.66
C MET A 62 -3.33 21.59 -8.29
N PHE A 63 -2.44 20.67 -7.88
CA PHE A 63 -2.85 19.35 -7.43
C PHE A 63 -3.77 19.41 -6.21
N ALA A 64 -3.49 20.31 -5.25
CA ALA A 64 -4.37 20.53 -4.10
C ALA A 64 -5.76 21.04 -4.51
N LEU A 65 -5.87 21.88 -5.54
CA LEU A 65 -7.16 22.31 -6.07
C LEU A 65 -7.89 21.16 -6.78
N MET A 66 -7.18 20.38 -7.61
CA MET A 66 -7.75 19.20 -8.29
C MET A 66 -8.22 18.14 -7.28
N GLN A 67 -7.50 17.98 -6.16
CA GLN A 67 -7.86 17.07 -5.08
C GLN A 67 -9.29 17.28 -4.58
N THR A 68 -9.74 18.54 -4.44
CA THR A 68 -11.11 18.85 -3.99
C THR A 68 -12.19 18.26 -4.90
N MET A 69 -11.89 18.04 -6.18
CA MET A 69 -12.80 17.39 -7.12
C MET A 69 -12.72 15.87 -7.00
N TRP A 70 -11.53 15.32 -6.80
CA TRP A 70 -11.31 13.88 -6.64
C TRP A 70 -11.76 13.32 -5.30
N ASP A 71 -11.81 14.13 -4.25
CA ASP A 71 -12.31 13.74 -2.92
C ASP A 71 -13.70 13.10 -2.96
N ARG A 72 -14.47 13.34 -4.02
CA ARG A 72 -15.79 12.77 -4.26
C ARG A 72 -15.77 11.30 -4.71
N GLY A 73 -14.61 10.75 -5.07
CA GLY A 73 -14.46 9.42 -5.65
C GLY A 73 -13.23 8.64 -5.18
N GLU A 74 -12.47 9.16 -4.23
CA GLU A 74 -11.30 8.49 -3.64
C GLU A 74 -11.31 8.64 -2.11
N PRO A 75 -10.56 7.82 -1.36
CA PRO A 75 -10.69 7.71 0.09
C PRO A 75 -10.35 9.00 0.83
N ASN A 76 -9.62 9.95 0.25
CA ASN A 76 -9.27 11.21 0.93
C ASN A 76 -10.48 11.99 1.47
N GLY A 77 -11.61 11.95 0.75
CA GLY A 77 -12.86 12.58 1.21
C GLY A 77 -13.67 11.76 2.22
N TYR A 78 -13.31 10.49 2.45
CA TYR A 78 -14.20 9.51 3.09
C TYR A 78 -13.55 8.63 4.17
N ALA A 79 -12.23 8.48 4.19
CA ALA A 79 -11.52 7.51 5.03
C ALA A 79 -11.78 7.72 6.53
N ASN A 80 -11.93 8.98 6.96
CA ASN A 80 -12.30 9.33 8.34
C ASN A 80 -13.69 8.78 8.76
N ASN A 81 -14.51 8.33 7.82
CA ASN A 81 -15.83 7.75 8.06
C ASN A 81 -15.93 6.27 7.66
N MET A 82 -14.81 5.59 7.41
CA MET A 82 -14.82 4.19 7.00
C MET A 82 -15.03 3.24 8.19
N THR A 83 -14.41 3.53 9.34
CA THR A 83 -14.28 2.60 10.46
C THR A 83 -14.91 3.15 11.75
N SER A 84 -14.19 3.95 12.54
CA SER A 84 -14.55 4.34 13.91
C SER A 84 -15.59 5.47 14.00
N ASN A 85 -15.81 6.22 12.93
CA ASN A 85 -16.75 7.34 12.87
C ASN A 85 -17.62 7.29 11.61
N PRO A 86 -18.46 6.25 11.42
CA PRO A 86 -19.18 6.06 10.17
C PRO A 86 -20.20 7.17 9.88
N LEU A 87 -20.53 7.35 8.60
CA LEU A 87 -21.59 8.25 8.18
C LEU A 87 -22.96 7.84 8.78
N PRO A 88 -23.93 8.76 8.89
CA PRO A 88 -25.28 8.40 9.34
C PRO A 88 -25.88 7.24 8.55
N ASN A 89 -26.53 6.31 9.23
CA ASN A 89 -27.14 5.10 8.65
C ASN A 89 -26.17 4.18 7.89
N THR A 90 -24.86 4.29 8.18
CA THR A 90 -23.82 3.44 7.59
C THR A 90 -23.17 2.61 8.71
N PRO A 91 -22.95 1.29 8.52
CA PRO A 91 -22.24 0.49 9.50
C PRO A 91 -20.77 0.90 9.60
N ALA A 92 -20.14 0.63 10.74
CA ALA A 92 -18.69 0.63 10.84
C ALA A 92 -18.14 -0.55 10.01
N HIS A 93 -17.13 -0.30 9.17
CA HIS A 93 -16.50 -1.32 8.36
C HIS A 93 -15.25 -1.87 9.04
N LYS A 94 -14.92 -3.11 8.69
CA LYS A 94 -13.67 -3.77 9.01
C LYS A 94 -12.86 -3.87 7.74
N VAL A 95 -11.68 -3.26 7.75
CA VAL A 95 -10.91 -3.04 6.53
C VAL A 95 -9.53 -3.67 6.67
N MET A 96 -9.16 -4.48 5.70
CA MET A 96 -7.80 -4.98 5.54
C MET A 96 -7.12 -4.21 4.41
N ILE A 97 -6.01 -3.55 4.70
CA ILE A 97 -5.12 -2.95 3.71
C ILE A 97 -3.94 -3.89 3.51
N GLU A 98 -3.60 -4.16 2.26
CA GLU A 98 -2.42 -4.92 1.87
C GLU A 98 -1.57 -4.06 0.93
N MET A 99 -0.40 -3.64 1.38
CA MET A 99 0.54 -2.84 0.60
C MET A 99 1.64 -3.74 0.04
N ALA A 100 2.04 -3.48 -1.20
CA ALA A 100 3.28 -4.00 -1.77
C ALA A 100 4.40 -3.01 -1.45
N TYR A 101 5.46 -3.45 -0.78
CA TYR A 101 6.58 -2.58 -0.42
C TYR A 101 7.40 -2.22 -1.66
N GLY A 102 7.69 -0.94 -1.86
CA GLY A 102 8.40 -0.44 -3.04
C GLY A 102 7.53 -0.38 -4.29
N ASP A 103 6.22 -0.16 -4.14
CA ASP A 103 5.25 -0.08 -5.25
C ASP A 103 5.55 1.08 -6.21
N HIS A 104 5.56 0.80 -7.52
CA HIS A 104 5.88 1.79 -8.55
C HIS A 104 4.66 2.57 -9.05
N GLN A 105 3.44 2.07 -8.82
CA GLN A 105 2.19 2.65 -9.31
C GLN A 105 1.49 3.43 -8.21
N VAL A 106 1.47 2.91 -6.99
CA VAL A 106 0.82 3.54 -5.83
C VAL A 106 1.85 3.83 -4.76
N ALA A 107 2.10 5.11 -4.52
CA ALA A 107 3.10 5.55 -3.55
C ALA A 107 2.76 5.01 -2.15
N ASN A 108 3.66 4.22 -1.56
CA ASN A 108 3.45 3.60 -0.24
C ASN A 108 3.08 4.62 0.86
N VAL A 109 3.65 5.84 0.79
CA VAL A 109 3.29 6.93 1.71
C VAL A 109 1.80 7.27 1.67
N ALA A 110 1.14 7.16 0.52
CA ALA A 110 -0.30 7.40 0.36
C ALA A 110 -1.12 6.24 0.96
N THR A 111 -0.68 5.00 0.75
CA THR A 111 -1.27 3.80 1.38
C THR A 111 -1.20 3.87 2.90
N GLU A 112 -0.05 4.26 3.44
CA GLU A 112 0.15 4.40 4.87
C GLU A 112 -0.69 5.53 5.47
N VAL A 113 -0.88 6.65 4.75
CA VAL A 113 -1.79 7.71 5.20
C VAL A 113 -3.21 7.16 5.33
N GLU A 114 -3.69 6.41 4.33
CA GLU A 114 -5.01 5.77 4.41
C GLU A 114 -5.12 4.81 5.60
N ALA A 115 -4.13 3.94 5.78
CA ALA A 115 -4.10 2.99 6.90
C ALA A 115 -4.11 3.68 8.26
N ARG A 116 -3.36 4.77 8.45
CA ARG A 116 -3.44 5.59 9.67
C ARG A 116 -4.80 6.24 9.83
N THR A 117 -5.36 6.84 8.77
CA THR A 117 -6.65 7.54 8.82
C THR A 117 -7.80 6.61 9.22
N ILE A 118 -7.82 5.37 8.74
CA ILE A 118 -8.88 4.41 9.09
C ILE A 118 -8.60 3.65 10.39
N GLY A 119 -7.47 3.90 11.06
CA GLY A 119 -7.05 3.14 12.24
C GLY A 119 -6.86 1.65 11.94
N ALA A 120 -6.18 1.33 10.83
CA ALA A 120 -5.77 -0.03 10.51
C ALA A 120 -4.42 -0.32 11.17
N PRO A 121 -4.39 -1.19 12.21
CA PRO A 121 -3.16 -1.49 12.89
C PRO A 121 -2.24 -2.36 12.02
N LEU A 122 -0.96 -2.01 12.01
CA LEU A 122 0.09 -2.64 11.23
C LEU A 122 0.49 -3.99 11.83
N ARG A 123 0.47 -5.02 11.02
CA ARG A 123 1.04 -6.32 11.37
C ARG A 123 2.57 -6.20 11.44
N VAL A 124 3.12 -6.63 12.57
CA VAL A 124 4.58 -6.69 12.82
C VAL A 124 4.99 -8.11 13.22
N GLY A 125 6.13 -8.56 12.71
CA GLY A 125 6.82 -9.78 13.15
C GLY A 125 7.63 -9.59 14.44
N ALA A 126 8.52 -10.55 14.73
CA ALA A 126 9.35 -10.55 15.95
C ALA A 126 10.30 -9.34 16.06
N GLY A 127 10.69 -8.76 14.92
CA GLY A 127 11.53 -7.57 14.83
C GLY A 127 10.82 -6.23 15.08
N GLY A 128 9.53 -6.24 15.44
CA GLY A 128 8.76 -5.01 15.66
C GLY A 128 8.68 -4.15 14.39
N LEU A 129 8.70 -2.82 14.55
CA LEU A 129 8.68 -1.87 13.43
C LEU A 129 10.02 -1.82 12.68
N ASP A 130 11.13 -2.14 13.34
CA ASP A 130 12.48 -2.01 12.78
C ASP A 130 12.82 -3.15 11.81
N SER A 131 12.39 -4.38 12.07
CA SER A 131 12.69 -5.53 11.20
C SER A 131 11.59 -6.57 11.11
N GLY A 132 10.41 -6.30 11.68
CA GLY A 132 9.27 -7.22 11.65
C GLY A 132 8.26 -6.92 10.53
N VAL A 133 8.35 -5.76 9.87
CA VAL A 133 7.45 -5.36 8.77
C VAL A 133 8.09 -5.68 7.42
N VAL A 134 9.35 -5.28 7.25
CA VAL A 134 10.28 -5.64 6.17
C VAL A 134 11.65 -5.91 6.81
N ASP A 135 12.58 -6.57 6.10
CA ASP A 135 13.92 -6.80 6.62
C ASP A 135 14.66 -5.48 6.90
N SER A 136 15.53 -5.44 7.93
CA SER A 136 16.16 -4.19 8.38
C SER A 136 17.02 -3.51 7.31
N ASP A 137 17.59 -4.27 6.39
CA ASP A 137 18.41 -3.76 5.29
C ASP A 137 17.56 -3.28 4.09
N ARG A 138 16.24 -3.43 4.17
CA ARG A 138 15.30 -2.90 3.18
C ARG A 138 14.94 -1.44 3.45
N HIS A 139 15.27 -0.88 4.62
CA HIS A 139 14.95 0.53 4.88
C HIS A 139 15.81 1.46 4.02
N PRO A 140 15.22 2.47 3.35
CA PRO A 140 15.98 3.40 2.54
C PRO A 140 16.92 4.26 3.41
N ASP A 141 18.11 4.52 2.87
CA ASP A 141 19.09 5.39 3.51
C ASP A 141 18.48 6.77 3.85
N GLY A 142 18.63 7.18 5.10
CA GLY A 142 18.11 8.46 5.60
C GLY A 142 16.66 8.44 6.09
N LEU A 143 15.98 7.29 6.04
CA LEU A 143 14.70 7.12 6.72
C LEU A 143 14.92 7.07 8.24
N ILE A 144 14.27 7.97 8.98
CA ILE A 144 14.46 8.10 10.43
C ILE A 144 13.53 7.16 11.20
N GLU A 145 12.26 7.08 10.79
CA GLU A 145 11.23 6.29 11.47
C GLU A 145 10.43 5.51 10.42
N PRO A 146 10.74 4.22 10.20
CA PRO A 146 9.94 3.38 9.30
C PRO A 146 8.53 3.18 9.88
N PHE A 147 7.52 3.24 9.01
CA PHE A 147 6.11 3.04 9.36
C PHE A 147 5.62 3.96 10.50
N TYR A 148 6.04 5.23 10.46
CA TYR A 148 5.68 6.24 11.45
C TYR A 148 4.18 6.28 11.74
N GLY A 149 3.84 6.35 13.04
CA GLY A 149 2.47 6.61 13.49
C GLY A 149 1.48 5.45 13.30
N HIS A 150 1.97 4.23 13.05
CA HIS A 150 1.11 3.03 13.03
C HIS A 150 1.02 2.37 14.41
N ASP A 151 -0.20 2.16 14.89
CA ASP A 151 -0.47 1.19 15.95
C ASP A 151 -0.16 -0.22 15.44
N THR A 152 0.25 -1.13 16.32
CA THR A 152 0.56 -2.52 15.96
C THR A 152 -0.64 -3.45 16.17
N LEU A 153 -0.81 -4.44 15.29
CA LEU A 153 -1.93 -5.39 15.27
C LEU A 153 -1.97 -6.33 16.49
N GLY A 154 -0.83 -6.53 17.16
CA GLY A 154 -0.70 -7.45 18.29
C GLY A 154 -0.78 -8.93 17.90
N ASP A 155 -0.99 -9.80 18.89
CA ASP A 155 -0.91 -11.26 18.77
C ASP A 155 -2.18 -11.94 18.20
N LEU A 156 -3.09 -11.17 17.60
CA LEU A 156 -4.40 -11.62 17.10
C LEU A 156 -5.21 -12.47 18.10
N ALA A 157 -4.86 -12.44 19.39
CA ALA A 157 -5.64 -13.07 20.44
C ALA A 157 -6.90 -12.22 20.72
N GLY A 158 -8.06 -12.87 20.78
CA GLY A 158 -9.31 -12.18 21.11
C GLY A 158 -9.86 -11.32 19.97
N ASP A 159 -10.17 -10.05 20.26
CA ASP A 159 -10.99 -9.19 19.39
C ASP A 159 -10.19 -8.54 18.24
N ALA A 160 -8.86 -8.47 18.33
CA ALA A 160 -8.01 -7.90 17.28
C ALA A 160 -8.20 -8.58 15.92
N LYS A 161 -8.41 -9.92 15.91
CA LYS A 161 -8.71 -10.67 14.68
C LYS A 161 -10.04 -10.30 14.02
N ASN A 162 -10.91 -9.61 14.74
CA ASN A 162 -12.21 -9.16 14.26
C ASN A 162 -12.22 -7.68 13.85
N GLY A 163 -11.07 -7.01 13.81
CA GLY A 163 -10.95 -5.58 13.50
C GLY A 163 -10.40 -5.29 12.09
N ASN A 164 -9.83 -4.09 11.96
CA ASN A 164 -9.05 -3.68 10.80
C ASN A 164 -7.65 -4.30 10.85
N ALA A 165 -6.95 -4.33 9.73
CA ALA A 165 -5.55 -4.71 9.69
C ALA A 165 -4.81 -4.07 8.52
N PHE A 166 -3.51 -3.86 8.70
CA PHE A 166 -2.62 -3.40 7.66
C PHE A 166 -1.43 -4.36 7.53
N PHE A 167 -1.22 -4.89 6.32
CA PHE A 167 -0.12 -5.80 5.98
C PHE A 167 0.76 -5.17 4.91
N VAL A 168 2.07 -5.36 5.06
CA VAL A 168 3.09 -4.94 4.09
C VAL A 168 3.75 -6.19 3.55
N TRP A 169 3.68 -6.39 2.24
CA TRP A 169 4.24 -7.53 1.54
C TRP A 169 5.48 -7.13 0.75
N ASP A 170 6.56 -7.89 0.89
CA ASP A 170 7.85 -7.58 0.27
C ASP A 170 8.29 -8.68 -0.70
N ILE A 171 8.69 -8.28 -1.91
CA ILE A 171 9.27 -9.18 -2.93
C ILE A 171 10.80 -9.27 -2.83
N GLY A 172 11.38 -8.60 -1.83
CA GLY A 172 12.80 -8.60 -1.51
C GLY A 172 13.60 -7.55 -2.27
N ALA A 173 14.87 -7.41 -1.89
CA ALA A 173 15.83 -6.57 -2.58
C ALA A 173 16.06 -7.04 -4.03
N GLN A 174 16.49 -6.10 -4.88
CA GLN A 174 16.87 -6.41 -6.24
C GLN A 174 17.95 -7.51 -6.26
N ARG A 175 17.75 -8.53 -7.08
CA ARG A 175 18.66 -9.66 -7.24
C ARG A 175 18.62 -10.24 -8.65
N ASP A 176 19.77 -10.70 -9.11
CA ASP A 176 19.88 -11.46 -10.36
C ASP A 176 19.99 -12.95 -10.02
N GLU A 177 19.04 -13.72 -10.52
CA GLU A 177 19.05 -15.18 -10.41
C GLU A 177 19.08 -15.80 -11.81
N GLY A 178 20.30 -16.04 -12.31
CA GLY A 178 20.50 -16.71 -13.60
C GLY A 178 20.18 -15.83 -14.81
N GLY A 179 20.44 -14.53 -14.72
CA GLY A 179 20.15 -13.53 -15.74
C GLY A 179 18.70 -13.03 -15.72
N VAL A 180 17.97 -13.31 -14.64
CA VAL A 180 16.60 -12.82 -14.42
C VAL A 180 16.60 -11.90 -13.21
N LEU A 181 16.10 -10.68 -13.40
CA LEU A 181 15.91 -9.69 -12.34
C LEU A 181 14.67 -10.02 -11.51
N TYR A 182 14.86 -10.04 -10.19
CA TYR A 182 13.80 -10.12 -9.18
C TYR A 182 13.95 -8.98 -8.17
N GLY A 183 12.90 -8.76 -7.37
CA GLY A 183 12.91 -7.80 -6.28
C GLY A 183 12.75 -6.36 -6.73
N THR A 184 12.65 -5.47 -5.75
CA THR A 184 12.47 -4.02 -5.96
C THR A 184 13.23 -3.24 -4.90
N ASP A 185 13.67 -2.03 -5.24
CA ASP A 185 14.19 -1.06 -4.30
C ASP A 185 13.06 -0.49 -3.42
N PRO A 186 13.40 0.09 -2.26
CA PRO A 186 12.45 0.90 -1.50
C PRO A 186 11.94 2.08 -2.32
N ALA A 187 10.72 2.54 -2.01
CA ALA A 187 10.18 3.74 -2.63
C ALA A 187 11.11 4.96 -2.36
N PRO A 188 11.40 5.81 -3.36
CA PRO A 188 12.22 6.99 -3.18
C PRO A 188 11.66 7.94 -2.11
N LEU A 189 12.54 8.51 -1.28
CA LEU A 189 12.15 9.53 -0.29
C LEU A 189 11.79 10.89 -0.94
N THR A 190 12.13 11.07 -2.22
CA THR A 190 11.85 12.27 -3.01
C THR A 190 10.46 12.23 -3.67
N ASN A 191 10.06 13.35 -4.28
CA ASN A 191 8.83 13.40 -5.09
C ASN A 191 9.07 12.91 -6.52
N THR A 192 9.47 11.66 -6.64
CA THR A 192 9.82 11.02 -7.91
C THR A 192 9.30 9.58 -7.91
N PRO A 193 8.77 9.08 -9.04
CA PRO A 193 8.40 7.68 -9.14
C PRO A 193 9.63 6.77 -9.15
N PRO A 194 9.52 5.52 -8.67
CA PRO A 194 10.48 4.47 -9.00
C PRO A 194 10.63 4.29 -10.51
N THR A 195 11.74 3.71 -10.95
CA THR A 195 11.91 3.34 -12.36
C THR A 195 11.67 1.84 -12.53
N THR A 196 10.70 1.46 -13.35
CA THR A 196 10.35 0.04 -13.54
C THR A 196 11.32 -0.65 -14.50
N GLY A 197 11.85 -1.79 -14.05
CA GLY A 197 12.59 -2.75 -14.86
C GLY A 197 11.74 -3.95 -15.24
N GLU A 198 12.22 -4.69 -16.24
CA GLU A 198 11.67 -5.96 -16.69
C GLU A 198 12.57 -7.11 -16.25
N SER A 199 12.10 -8.35 -16.41
CA SER A 199 12.87 -9.56 -16.04
C SER A 199 14.28 -9.64 -16.64
N ASN A 200 14.53 -9.01 -17.79
CA ASN A 200 15.83 -8.99 -18.47
C ASN A 200 16.60 -7.67 -18.26
N THR A 201 16.10 -6.77 -17.43
CA THR A 201 16.78 -5.52 -17.09
C THR A 201 18.02 -5.82 -16.25
N PRO A 202 19.21 -5.25 -16.58
CA PRO A 202 20.39 -5.45 -15.77
C PRO A 202 20.21 -4.89 -14.35
N LEU A 203 20.70 -5.63 -13.35
CA LEU A 203 20.64 -5.25 -11.94
C LEU A 203 21.20 -3.83 -11.70
N GLY A 204 20.46 -3.03 -10.94
CA GLY A 204 20.87 -1.68 -10.54
C GLY A 204 20.74 -0.59 -11.62
N THR A 205 20.12 -0.89 -12.77
CA THR A 205 19.83 0.12 -13.81
C THR A 205 18.47 0.79 -13.65
N THR A 206 17.60 0.19 -12.84
CA THR A 206 16.25 0.65 -12.50
C THR A 206 16.00 0.41 -11.01
N SER A 207 14.82 0.78 -10.52
CA SER A 207 14.36 0.44 -9.17
C SER A 207 13.95 -1.03 -9.01
N GLY A 208 13.83 -1.80 -10.11
CA GLY A 208 13.58 -3.24 -10.05
C GLY A 208 12.23 -3.63 -10.67
N ILE A 209 11.72 -4.81 -10.30
CA ILE A 209 10.41 -5.30 -10.74
C ILE A 209 9.32 -4.62 -9.92
N ASP A 210 8.33 -4.04 -10.60
CA ASP A 210 7.19 -3.41 -9.91
C ASP A 210 6.42 -4.45 -9.06
N PRO A 211 6.35 -4.28 -7.72
CA PRO A 211 5.72 -5.25 -6.85
C PRO A 211 4.19 -5.18 -6.89
N HIS A 212 3.60 -4.11 -7.46
CA HIS A 212 2.17 -3.76 -7.42
C HIS A 212 1.24 -4.96 -7.64
N ASP A 213 1.45 -5.67 -8.74
CA ASP A 213 0.71 -6.90 -9.06
C ASP A 213 1.52 -8.18 -8.80
N THR A 214 2.84 -8.05 -8.61
CA THR A 214 3.75 -9.19 -8.45
C THR A 214 3.45 -9.96 -7.16
N VAL A 215 3.14 -9.27 -6.06
CA VAL A 215 2.80 -9.90 -4.78
C VAL A 215 1.57 -10.81 -4.92
N ILE A 216 0.43 -10.26 -5.36
CA ILE A 216 -0.83 -11.02 -5.48
C ILE A 216 -0.74 -12.16 -6.51
N ARG A 217 0.02 -11.97 -7.60
CA ARG A 217 0.19 -12.99 -8.65
C ARG A 217 1.09 -14.14 -8.19
N SER A 218 2.16 -13.84 -7.45
CA SER A 218 3.15 -14.84 -7.04
C SER A 218 2.79 -15.56 -5.74
N SER A 219 2.06 -14.91 -4.83
CA SER A 219 1.79 -15.44 -3.49
C SER A 219 0.37 -15.99 -3.38
N PRO A 220 0.18 -17.31 -3.16
CA PRO A 220 -1.14 -17.86 -2.89
C PRO A 220 -1.63 -17.54 -1.48
N VAL A 221 -0.73 -17.27 -0.53
CA VAL A 221 -1.10 -17.03 0.88
C VAL A 221 -1.81 -15.70 1.10
N ILE A 222 -1.42 -14.64 0.39
CA ILE A 222 -2.14 -13.36 0.41
C ILE A 222 -3.55 -13.51 -0.19
N ARG A 223 -3.70 -14.26 -1.29
CA ARG A 223 -5.02 -14.56 -1.89
C ARG A 223 -5.92 -15.32 -0.93
N GLN A 224 -5.34 -16.25 -0.17
CA GLN A 224 -6.07 -16.99 0.87
C GLN A 224 -6.48 -16.06 2.02
N GLN A 225 -5.58 -15.17 2.48
CA GLN A 225 -5.88 -14.17 3.51
C GLN A 225 -7.04 -13.24 3.11
N ILE A 226 -7.02 -12.70 1.89
CA ILE A 226 -8.12 -11.92 1.32
C ILE A 226 -9.43 -12.71 1.36
N ALA A 227 -9.40 -13.96 0.88
CA ALA A 227 -10.58 -14.82 0.81
C ALA A 227 -11.13 -15.16 2.20
N ASP A 228 -10.26 -15.30 3.21
CA ASP A 228 -10.66 -15.57 4.58
C ASP A 228 -11.20 -14.34 5.29
N PHE A 229 -10.68 -13.15 5.00
CA PHE A 229 -11.14 -11.91 5.63
C PHE A 229 -12.46 -11.41 5.05
N ILE A 230 -12.69 -11.51 3.73
CA ILE A 230 -13.84 -10.87 3.07
C ILE A 230 -15.20 -11.54 3.35
N LYS A 231 -15.18 -12.78 3.88
CA LYS A 231 -16.39 -13.50 4.31
C LYS A 231 -17.11 -12.71 5.41
N THR A 232 -18.43 -12.89 5.53
CA THR A 232 -19.24 -12.19 6.54
C THR A 232 -18.74 -12.43 7.97
N ASP A 233 -18.33 -13.65 8.29
CA ASP A 233 -17.72 -14.09 9.55
C ASP A 233 -16.19 -14.20 9.47
N GLY A 234 -15.58 -13.63 8.43
CA GLY A 234 -14.15 -13.65 8.20
C GLY A 234 -13.36 -13.01 9.34
N VAL A 235 -12.08 -13.33 9.43
CA VAL A 235 -11.17 -12.80 10.47
C VAL A 235 -9.83 -12.45 9.86
N VAL A 236 -9.09 -11.57 10.53
CA VAL A 236 -7.69 -11.31 10.22
C VAL A 236 -6.90 -12.58 10.56
N THR A 237 -6.14 -13.07 9.60
CA THR A 237 -5.16 -14.14 9.78
C THR A 237 -3.75 -13.58 9.66
N ASN A 238 -2.76 -14.22 10.28
CA ASN A 238 -1.34 -13.86 10.12
C ASN A 238 -0.61 -15.00 9.39
N PRO A 239 -0.62 -15.01 8.05
CA PRO A 239 0.04 -16.06 7.26
C PRO A 239 1.57 -15.97 7.34
N CYS A 240 2.11 -14.82 7.74
CA CYS A 240 3.54 -14.53 7.74
C CYS A 240 4.25 -14.95 9.05
N GLY A 241 3.48 -15.40 10.06
CA GLY A 241 4.05 -15.89 11.32
C GLY A 241 4.83 -14.81 12.08
N ILE A 242 6.09 -15.10 12.39
CA ILE A 242 7.01 -14.19 13.10
C ILE A 242 7.90 -13.37 12.17
N ASP A 243 7.92 -13.68 10.87
CA ASP A 243 8.81 -13.08 9.87
C ASP A 243 8.09 -11.96 9.11
N PRO A 244 8.76 -11.00 8.45
CA PRO A 244 8.11 -10.14 7.47
C PRO A 244 7.26 -10.92 6.44
N CYS A 245 6.26 -10.27 5.85
CA CYS A 245 5.42 -10.93 4.86
C CYS A 245 6.14 -10.98 3.50
N TYR A 246 6.76 -12.12 3.21
CA TYR A 246 7.49 -12.29 1.96
C TYR A 246 6.61 -12.78 0.80
N ALA A 247 6.98 -12.38 -0.43
CA ALA A 247 6.35 -12.81 -1.68
C ALA A 247 7.42 -13.02 -2.78
N ALA A 248 6.99 -13.51 -3.95
CA ALA A 248 7.84 -13.68 -5.12
C ALA A 248 9.16 -14.44 -4.89
N GLY A 249 9.12 -15.49 -4.05
CA GLY A 249 10.30 -16.32 -3.75
C GLY A 249 11.32 -15.66 -2.82
N TRP A 250 11.02 -14.48 -2.27
CA TRP A 250 11.81 -13.90 -1.19
C TRP A 250 11.56 -14.64 0.12
N HIS A 251 12.62 -14.82 0.92
CA HIS A 251 12.56 -15.53 2.20
C HIS A 251 13.36 -14.81 3.29
N GLY A 252 13.66 -13.53 3.09
CA GLY A 252 14.64 -12.80 3.88
C GLY A 252 16.09 -13.14 3.50
N TRP A 253 17.03 -12.35 4.00
CA TRP A 253 18.44 -12.71 3.93
C TRP A 253 18.77 -13.83 4.93
N PRO A 254 19.72 -14.73 4.61
CA PRO A 254 20.19 -15.78 5.52
C PRO A 254 20.82 -15.26 6.83
#